data_AF-A0A966WXE6-F1
#
_entry.id   AF-A0A966WXE6-F1
#
_cell.length_a   1.000
_cell.length_b   1.000
_cell.length_c   1.000
_cell.angle_alpha   90.00
_cell.angle_beta   90.00
_cell.angle_gamma   90.00
#
_symmetry.space_group_name_H-M   'P 1'
#
loop_
_entity.id
_entity.type
_entity.pdbx_description
1 polymer ?
#
loop_
_entity_poly.entity_id
_entity_poly.type
_entity_poly.pdbx_seq_one_letter_code
_entity_poly.pdbx_strand_id
1 'polypeptide(L)'
;MTTSSSSVPRPQAAEAALPILLRLLRLARIRSHWQSIASQAEAEGWSHSQFLYALCEQEVEQRQQARQQRLLRAAQLPWSKALADYDNSGRIAAGPWQELEALTHQSDWLQRGENVLLFGPSGVGKTHLAIGIVLAQIALDQPCRFYPATALVQELQKARADYSLPQALERLDRYPLLLIDDIGYVQRDEQESSVLFELICHRYERRSLLITANQPFTAWDEIFPSSSMTVAAVDRLVHHCHIVEISGDSHRRADADRRAGRRRKEQG
;
A
#
# COMPACT_ATOMS: atom_id res chain seq x y z
N MET A 1 -35.61 -9.66 40.30
CA MET A 1 -34.49 -8.73 40.55
C MET A 1 -33.45 -9.46 41.38
N THR A 2 -32.43 -10.04 40.74
CA THR A 2 -31.32 -10.69 41.43
C THR A 2 -30.09 -9.80 41.27
N THR A 3 -29.79 -9.02 42.30
CA THR A 3 -28.55 -8.27 42.44
C THR A 3 -27.40 -9.25 42.65
N SER A 4 -26.68 -9.59 41.57
CA SER A 4 -25.41 -10.29 41.68
C SER A 4 -24.37 -9.32 42.26
N SER A 5 -24.10 -9.43 43.56
CA SER A 5 -23.00 -8.74 44.21
C SER A 5 -21.67 -9.30 43.69
N SER A 6 -21.09 -8.65 42.69
CA SER A 6 -19.74 -8.92 42.21
C SER A 6 -18.74 -8.38 43.24
N SER A 7 -18.44 -9.15 44.28
CA SER A 7 -17.32 -8.84 45.19
C SER A 7 -16.01 -8.99 44.40
N VAL A 8 -15.21 -7.93 44.36
CA VAL A 8 -13.86 -7.99 43.77
C VAL A 8 -13.08 -9.11 44.47
N PRO A 9 -12.50 -10.07 43.73
CA PRO A 9 -11.76 -11.16 44.32
C PRO A 9 -10.56 -10.64 45.12
N ARG A 10 -10.10 -11.42 46.11
CA ARG A 10 -8.89 -11.09 46.87
C ARG A 10 -7.71 -10.82 45.91
N PRO A 11 -6.79 -9.90 46.22
CA PRO A 11 -5.73 -9.46 45.30
C PRO A 11 -4.99 -10.60 44.59
N GLN A 12 -4.52 -11.61 45.34
CA GLN A 12 -3.84 -12.78 44.77
C GLN A 12 -4.69 -13.58 43.77
N ALA A 13 -5.99 -13.72 44.03
CA ALA A 13 -6.90 -14.42 43.12
C ALA A 13 -7.21 -13.56 41.88
N ALA A 14 -7.29 -12.24 42.05
CA ALA A 14 -7.45 -11.30 40.94
C ALA A 14 -6.23 -11.33 40.00
N GLU A 15 -5.02 -11.28 40.54
CA GLU A 15 -3.76 -11.33 39.78
C GLU A 15 -3.58 -12.65 39.03
N ALA A 16 -3.95 -13.78 39.64
CA ALA A 16 -3.89 -15.09 38.98
C ALA A 16 -4.92 -15.22 37.83
N ALA A 17 -6.10 -14.62 37.98
CA ALA A 17 -7.16 -14.67 36.97
C ALA A 17 -6.96 -13.65 35.83
N LEU A 18 -6.27 -12.54 36.10
CA LEU A 18 -6.13 -11.42 35.18
C LEU A 18 -5.55 -11.81 33.80
N PRO A 19 -4.47 -12.63 33.70
CA PRO A 19 -3.96 -13.08 32.40
C PRO A 19 -4.97 -13.84 31.54
N ILE A 20 -5.89 -14.59 32.17
CA ILE A 20 -6.94 -15.34 31.48
C ILE A 20 -7.98 -14.37 30.92
N LEU A 21 -8.43 -13.40 31.72
CA LEU A 21 -9.37 -12.37 31.29
C LEU A 21 -8.79 -11.52 30.15
N LEU A 22 -7.54 -11.08 30.28
CA LEU A 22 -6.86 -10.30 29.25
C LEU A 22 -6.69 -11.08 27.94
N ARG A 23 -6.47 -12.41 28.02
CA ARG A 23 -6.47 -13.27 26.82
C ARG A 23 -7.83 -13.30 26.14
N LEU A 24 -8.92 -13.42 26.90
CA LEU A 24 -10.29 -13.44 26.37
C LEU A 24 -10.65 -12.10 25.71
N LEU A 25 -10.20 -10.99 26.28
CA LEU A 25 -10.37 -9.64 25.74
C LEU A 25 -9.41 -9.32 24.58
N ARG A 26 -8.51 -10.24 24.22
CA ARG A 26 -7.46 -10.07 23.20
C ARG A 26 -6.52 -8.89 23.49
N LEU A 27 -6.25 -8.62 24.76
CA LEU A 27 -5.35 -7.57 25.25
C LEU A 27 -3.94 -8.13 25.42
N ALA A 28 -3.26 -8.38 24.29
CA ALA A 28 -2.02 -9.15 24.26
C ALA A 28 -0.85 -8.40 24.92
N ARG A 29 -0.73 -7.10 24.68
CA ARG A 29 0.34 -6.26 25.24
C ARG A 29 0.17 -6.14 26.75
N ILE A 30 -1.04 -5.79 27.20
CA ILE A 30 -1.36 -5.69 28.64
C ILE A 30 -1.08 -7.01 29.34
N ARG A 31 -1.54 -8.14 28.79
CA ARG A 31 -1.30 -9.46 29.40
C ARG A 31 0.18 -9.76 29.65
N SER A 32 1.07 -9.28 28.77
CA SER A 32 2.51 -9.51 28.86
C SER A 32 3.27 -8.49 29.72
N HIS A 33 2.72 -7.29 29.94
CA HIS A 33 3.47 -6.18 30.57
C HIS A 33 2.76 -5.56 31.78
N TRP A 34 1.55 -5.98 32.15
CA TRP A 34 0.77 -5.31 33.21
C TRP A 34 1.48 -5.28 34.56
N GLN A 35 2.23 -6.31 34.94
CA GLN A 35 3.00 -6.31 36.20
C GLN A 35 4.10 -5.25 36.19
N SER A 36 4.81 -5.10 35.07
CA SER A 36 5.87 -4.10 34.94
C SER A 36 5.30 -2.68 35.08
N ILE A 37 4.15 -2.42 34.45
CA ILE A 37 3.48 -1.12 34.52
C ILE A 37 2.88 -0.90 35.93
N ALA A 38 2.41 -1.96 36.60
CA ALA A 38 1.92 -1.87 37.97
C ALA A 38 3.04 -1.49 38.95
N SER A 39 4.20 -2.14 38.86
CA SER A 39 5.37 -1.78 39.68
C SER A 39 5.86 -0.36 39.41
N GLN A 40 5.81 0.10 38.15
CA GLN A 40 6.14 1.48 37.80
C GLN A 40 5.14 2.46 38.40
N ALA A 41 3.84 2.17 38.30
CA ALA A 41 2.78 2.99 38.86
C ALA A 41 2.91 3.13 40.39
N GLU A 42 3.28 2.06 41.09
CA GLU A 42 3.56 2.10 42.53
C GLU A 42 4.77 2.96 42.88
N ALA A 43 5.88 2.81 42.13
CA ALA A 43 7.11 3.56 42.36
C ALA A 43 6.96 5.07 42.10
N GLU A 44 6.19 5.42 41.06
CA GLU A 44 5.98 6.82 40.63
C GLU A 44 4.73 7.45 41.27
N GLY A 45 3.97 6.71 42.08
CA GLY A 45 2.77 7.21 42.76
C GLY A 45 1.62 7.55 41.82
N TRP A 46 1.47 6.80 40.72
CA TRP A 46 0.38 7.03 39.76
C TRP A 46 -0.98 6.77 40.39
N SER A 47 -1.96 7.59 40.02
CA SER A 47 -3.37 7.33 40.27
C SER A 47 -3.87 6.13 39.46
N HIS A 48 -4.99 5.51 39.90
CA HIS A 48 -5.62 4.39 39.20
C HIS A 48 -5.97 4.70 37.73
N SER A 49 -6.36 5.95 37.43
CA SER A 49 -6.66 6.37 36.06
C SER A 49 -5.40 6.49 35.21
N GLN A 50 -4.28 6.97 35.76
CA GLN A 50 -2.99 7.02 35.06
C GLN A 50 -2.47 5.62 34.75
N PHE A 51 -2.59 4.69 35.71
CA PHE A 51 -2.25 3.28 35.49
C PHE A 51 -3.07 2.65 34.36
N LEU A 52 -4.41 2.83 34.39
CA LEU A 52 -5.28 2.31 33.35
C LEU A 52 -4.99 2.96 31.99
N TYR A 53 -4.74 4.26 31.96
CA TYR A 53 -4.33 4.98 30.76
C TYR A 53 -3.07 4.37 30.13
N ALA A 54 -2.01 4.19 30.93
CA ALA A 54 -0.74 3.65 30.44
C ALA A 54 -0.88 2.23 29.86
N LEU A 55 -1.67 1.37 30.51
CA LEU A 55 -1.97 0.03 29.98
C LEU A 55 -2.68 0.10 28.61
N CYS A 56 -3.72 0.93 28.52
CA CYS A 56 -4.51 1.09 27.30
C CYS A 56 -3.69 1.72 26.16
N GLU A 57 -2.88 2.73 26.46
CA GLU A 57 -2.00 3.40 25.50
C GLU A 57 -1.03 2.40 24.87
N GLN A 58 -0.33 1.58 25.67
CA GLN A 58 0.57 0.57 25.14
C GLN A 58 -0.12 -0.50 24.29
N GLU A 59 -1.35 -0.90 24.65
CA GLU A 59 -2.12 -1.85 23.85
C GLU A 59 -2.52 -1.25 22.50
N VAL A 60 -2.97 0.00 22.49
CA VAL A 60 -3.35 0.71 21.25
C VAL A 60 -2.13 0.86 20.36
N GLU A 61 -0.99 1.30 20.90
CA GLU A 61 0.25 1.45 20.16
C GLU A 61 0.71 0.13 19.55
N GLN A 62 0.71 -0.96 20.33
CA GLN A 62 1.10 -2.28 19.85
C GLN A 62 0.17 -2.78 18.74
N ARG A 63 -1.15 -2.54 18.85
CA ARG A 63 -2.12 -2.92 17.81
C ARG A 63 -1.92 -2.11 16.54
N GLN A 64 -1.65 -0.82 16.65
CA GLN A 64 -1.37 0.05 15.51
C GLN A 64 -0.09 -0.39 14.79
N GLN A 65 1.00 -0.62 15.54
CA GLN A 65 2.25 -1.14 14.99
C GLN A 65 2.05 -2.50 14.29
N ALA A 66 1.33 -3.44 14.92
CA ALA A 66 1.04 -4.74 14.34
C ALA A 66 0.19 -4.64 13.07
N ARG A 67 -0.81 -3.73 13.05
CA ARG A 67 -1.62 -3.45 11.87
C ARG A 67 -0.75 -2.92 10.72
N GLN A 68 0.07 -1.90 10.99
CA GLN A 68 0.98 -1.31 10.02
C GLN A 68 1.94 -2.33 9.42
N GLN A 69 2.59 -3.14 10.26
CA GLN A 69 3.47 -4.22 9.79
C GLN A 69 2.74 -5.24 8.93
N ARG A 70 1.50 -5.60 9.29
CA ARG A 70 0.68 -6.52 8.50
C ARG A 70 0.33 -5.93 7.13
N LEU A 71 -0.05 -4.66 7.07
CA LEU A 71 -0.35 -3.97 5.81
C LEU A 71 0.89 -3.88 4.92
N LEU A 72 2.04 -3.51 5.49
CA LEU A 72 3.31 -3.44 4.77
C LEU A 72 3.72 -4.80 4.17
N ARG A 73 3.61 -5.88 4.94
CA ARG A 73 3.86 -7.24 4.45
C ARG A 73 2.87 -7.66 3.36
N ALA A 74 1.59 -7.34 3.54
CA ALA A 74 0.55 -7.65 2.57
C ALA A 74 0.75 -6.90 1.24
N ALA A 75 1.36 -5.71 1.27
CA ALA A 75 1.63 -4.94 0.07
C ALA A 75 2.66 -5.60 -0.86
N GLN A 76 3.54 -6.48 -0.36
CA GLN A 76 4.67 -7.10 -1.10
C GLN A 76 5.42 -6.12 -1.99
N LEU A 77 5.78 -4.97 -1.44
CA LEU A 77 6.61 -4.00 -2.15
C LEU A 77 8.02 -4.59 -2.34
N PRO A 78 8.66 -4.40 -3.51
CA PRO A 78 10.00 -4.92 -3.76
C PRO A 78 11.07 -4.22 -2.91
N TRP A 79 10.79 -3.00 -2.47
CA TRP A 79 11.62 -2.19 -1.58
C TRP A 79 10.78 -1.05 -0.99
N SER A 80 11.32 -0.33 -0.02
CA SER A 80 10.60 0.73 0.71
C SER A 80 11.38 2.03 0.67
N LYS A 81 11.15 2.85 -0.37
CA LYS A 81 11.65 4.24 -0.43
C LYS A 81 10.46 5.18 -0.41
N ALA A 82 10.51 6.19 0.45
CA ALA A 82 9.43 7.15 0.61
C ALA A 82 9.39 8.12 -0.58
N LEU A 83 8.25 8.79 -0.75
CA LEU A 83 8.13 9.86 -1.74
C LEU A 83 9.16 10.98 -1.48
N ALA A 84 9.41 11.30 -0.20
CA ALA A 84 10.39 12.30 0.23
C ALA A 84 11.84 11.97 -0.20
N ASP A 85 12.15 10.71 -0.49
CA ASP A 85 13.47 10.29 -0.99
C ASP A 85 13.62 10.52 -2.50
N TYR A 86 12.56 10.93 -3.20
CA TYR A 86 12.60 11.19 -4.64
C TYR A 86 13.10 12.60 -4.92
N ASP A 87 14.15 12.69 -5.72
CA ASP A 87 14.68 13.96 -6.21
C ASP A 87 13.87 14.45 -7.42
N ASN A 88 12.95 15.38 -7.19
CA ASN A 88 12.14 15.91 -8.26
C ASN A 88 12.92 16.81 -9.23
N SER A 89 13.99 17.53 -8.85
CA SER A 89 14.88 18.33 -9.72
C SER A 89 14.30 18.87 -11.06
N GLY A 90 13.04 19.35 -11.08
CA GLY A 90 12.33 19.80 -12.29
C GLY A 90 11.88 18.72 -13.29
N ARG A 91 11.95 17.42 -12.96
CA ARG A 91 11.49 16.27 -13.76
C ARG A 91 9.97 16.19 -13.87
N ILE A 92 9.26 16.63 -12.84
CA ILE A 92 7.80 16.77 -12.80
C ILE A 92 7.47 18.24 -12.60
N ALA A 93 6.50 18.74 -13.37
CA ALA A 93 6.00 20.10 -13.23
C ALA A 93 5.41 20.36 -11.82
N ALA A 94 5.47 21.61 -11.36
CA ALA A 94 5.10 21.95 -9.98
C ALA A 94 3.65 21.56 -9.61
N GLY A 95 2.69 21.75 -10.52
CA GLY A 95 1.28 21.38 -10.29
C GLY A 95 1.09 19.87 -10.04
N PRO A 96 1.44 19.00 -11.01
CA PRO A 96 1.35 17.55 -10.82
C PRO A 96 2.18 17.03 -9.64
N TRP A 97 3.30 17.67 -9.31
CA TRP A 97 4.08 17.33 -8.12
C TRP A 97 3.30 17.60 -6.82
N GLN A 98 2.67 18.78 -6.70
CA GLN A 98 1.85 19.13 -5.55
C GLN A 98 0.62 18.21 -5.42
N GLU A 99 0.03 17.82 -6.53
CA GLU A 99 -1.07 16.83 -6.55
C GLU A 99 -0.59 15.48 -5.99
N LEU A 100 0.57 14.97 -6.43
CA LEU A 100 1.14 13.75 -5.87
C LEU A 100 1.42 13.85 -4.37
N GLU A 101 1.97 14.98 -3.91
CA GLU A 101 2.20 15.21 -2.49
C GLU A 101 0.88 15.19 -1.72
N ALA A 102 -0.16 15.87 -2.21
CA ALA A 102 -1.48 15.86 -1.59
C ALA A 102 -2.05 14.43 -1.47
N LEU A 103 -1.89 13.60 -2.50
CA LEU A 103 -2.31 12.19 -2.46
C LEU A 103 -1.61 11.39 -1.35
N THR A 104 -0.44 11.78 -0.87
CA THR A 104 0.23 11.08 0.24
C THR A 104 -0.33 11.42 1.62
N HIS A 105 -1.03 12.54 1.75
CA HIS A 105 -1.58 13.02 3.02
C HIS A 105 -3.05 12.66 3.24
N GLN A 106 -3.75 12.23 2.18
CA GLN A 106 -5.18 11.90 2.25
C GLN A 106 -5.50 10.58 1.53
N SER A 107 -6.61 9.95 1.93
CA SER A 107 -7.08 8.69 1.34
C SER A 107 -8.47 8.77 0.71
N ASP A 108 -9.12 9.94 0.74
CA ASP A 108 -10.49 10.13 0.21
C ASP A 108 -10.59 9.89 -1.30
N TRP A 109 -9.50 10.09 -2.04
CA TRP A 109 -9.41 9.75 -3.46
C TRP A 109 -9.60 8.25 -3.73
N LEU A 110 -9.21 7.38 -2.78
CA LEU A 110 -9.44 5.94 -2.87
C LEU A 110 -10.92 5.59 -2.74
N GLN A 111 -11.67 6.33 -1.93
CA GLN A 111 -13.11 6.14 -1.77
C GLN A 111 -13.87 6.58 -3.02
N ARG A 112 -13.36 7.61 -3.71
CA ARG A 112 -13.87 8.12 -4.98
C ARG A 112 -13.44 7.27 -6.19
N GLY A 113 -12.59 6.25 -5.98
CA GLY A 113 -12.10 5.38 -7.05
C GLY A 113 -11.21 6.09 -8.07
N GLU A 114 -10.53 7.17 -7.65
CA GLU A 114 -9.63 7.92 -8.54
C GLU A 114 -8.36 7.12 -8.82
N ASN A 115 -7.93 7.07 -10.08
CA ASN A 115 -6.71 6.39 -10.49
C ASN A 115 -5.51 7.34 -10.44
N VAL A 116 -4.30 6.78 -10.44
CA VAL A 116 -3.06 7.55 -10.58
C VAL A 116 -2.23 6.89 -11.67
N LEU A 117 -1.82 7.66 -12.67
CA LEU A 117 -1.12 7.15 -13.84
C LEU A 117 0.22 7.89 -13.96
N LEU A 118 1.31 7.14 -13.86
CA LEU A 118 2.67 7.67 -13.92
C LEU A 118 3.32 7.26 -15.25
N PHE A 119 3.63 8.26 -16.07
CA PHE A 119 4.25 8.10 -17.39
C PHE A 119 5.68 8.62 -17.42
N GLY A 120 6.49 8.10 -18.35
CA GLY A 120 7.84 8.60 -18.60
C GLY A 120 8.82 7.49 -18.98
N PRO A 121 10.03 7.81 -19.45
CA PRO A 121 10.98 6.82 -19.94
C PRO A 121 11.50 5.89 -18.83
N SER A 122 12.22 4.83 -19.21
CA SER A 122 12.76 3.89 -18.23
C SER A 122 13.81 4.55 -17.33
N GLY A 123 13.71 4.32 -16.03
CA GLY A 123 14.69 4.78 -15.04
C GLY A 123 14.48 6.18 -14.49
N VAL A 124 13.39 6.89 -14.83
CA VAL A 124 13.07 8.23 -14.25
C VAL A 124 12.42 8.19 -12.87
N GLY A 125 12.16 7.00 -12.31
CA GLY A 125 11.65 6.86 -10.94
C GLY A 125 10.13 6.69 -10.79
N LYS A 126 9.38 6.37 -11.86
CA LYS A 126 7.94 6.03 -11.81
C LYS A 126 7.60 5.05 -10.67
N THR A 127 8.28 3.91 -10.63
CA THR A 127 8.10 2.89 -9.58
C THR A 127 8.44 3.42 -8.18
N HIS A 128 9.39 4.37 -8.06
CA HIS A 128 9.70 5.02 -6.77
C HIS A 128 8.53 5.84 -6.28
N LEU A 129 8.05 6.76 -7.11
CA LEU A 129 6.88 7.58 -6.76
C LEU A 129 5.69 6.69 -6.41
N ALA A 130 5.45 5.66 -7.22
CA ALA A 130 4.34 4.75 -6.98
C ALA A 130 4.45 4.02 -5.63
N ILE A 131 5.64 3.49 -5.31
CA ILE A 131 5.91 2.87 -4.01
C ILE A 131 5.79 3.89 -2.87
N GLY A 132 6.26 5.12 -3.06
CA GLY A 132 6.13 6.20 -2.10
C GLY A 132 4.68 6.51 -1.75
N ILE A 133 3.80 6.58 -2.76
CA ILE A 133 2.35 6.75 -2.57
C ILE A 133 1.77 5.55 -1.81
N VAL A 134 2.11 4.33 -2.19
CA VAL A 134 1.64 3.12 -1.50
C VAL A 134 2.07 3.10 -0.03
N LEU A 135 3.32 3.44 0.28
CA LEU A 135 3.81 3.52 1.65
C LEU A 135 3.04 4.58 2.47
N ALA A 136 2.77 5.74 1.86
CA ALA A 136 1.97 6.77 2.50
C ALA A 136 0.53 6.31 2.78
N GLN A 137 -0.10 5.63 1.84
CA GLN A 137 -1.44 5.06 2.04
C GLN A 137 -1.46 3.99 3.12
N ILE A 138 -0.42 3.15 3.20
CA ILE A 138 -0.27 2.18 4.29
C ILE A 138 -0.15 2.91 5.64
N ALA A 139 0.61 4.00 5.72
CA ALA A 139 0.69 4.83 6.93
C ALA A 139 -0.65 5.46 7.32
N LEU A 140 -1.54 5.72 6.35
CA LEU A 140 -2.94 6.11 6.54
C LEU A 140 -3.89 4.90 6.76
N ASP A 141 -3.35 3.75 7.14
CA ASP A 141 -4.07 2.52 7.48
C ASP A 141 -4.87 1.89 6.32
N GLN A 142 -4.53 2.25 5.07
CA GLN A 142 -5.15 1.74 3.86
C GLN A 142 -4.45 0.46 3.36
N PRO A 143 -5.19 -0.63 3.09
CA PRO A 143 -4.62 -1.81 2.45
C PRO A 143 -4.24 -1.53 1.00
N CYS A 144 -2.99 -1.80 0.66
CA CYS A 144 -2.48 -1.67 -0.71
C CYS A 144 -1.78 -2.95 -1.15
N ARG A 145 -1.61 -3.14 -2.46
CA ARG A 145 -0.97 -4.32 -3.03
C ARG A 145 -0.17 -3.94 -4.27
N PHE A 146 1.09 -4.32 -4.31
CA PHE A 146 1.96 -4.20 -5.47
C PHE A 146 1.89 -5.45 -6.34
N TYR A 147 1.84 -5.23 -7.65
CA TYR A 147 1.99 -6.23 -8.68
C TYR A 147 2.85 -5.72 -9.84
N PRO A 148 3.86 -6.48 -10.29
CA PRO A 148 4.32 -6.37 -11.68
C PRO A 148 3.15 -6.70 -12.62
N ALA A 149 2.95 -5.91 -13.68
CA ALA A 149 1.82 -6.08 -14.58
C ALA A 149 1.75 -7.49 -15.17
N THR A 150 2.88 -8.04 -15.62
CA THR A 150 2.96 -9.40 -16.19
C THR A 150 2.56 -10.48 -15.17
N ALA A 151 2.98 -10.35 -13.91
CA ALA A 151 2.62 -11.31 -12.86
C ALA A 151 1.12 -11.26 -12.53
N LEU A 152 0.52 -10.07 -12.53
CA LEU A 152 -0.93 -9.90 -12.33
C LEU A 152 -1.73 -10.53 -13.48
N VAL A 153 -1.32 -10.27 -14.72
CA VAL A 153 -1.95 -10.88 -15.91
C VAL A 153 -1.89 -12.41 -15.82
N GLN A 154 -0.73 -12.98 -15.50
CA GLN A 154 -0.59 -14.42 -15.31
C GLN A 154 -1.50 -14.99 -14.20
N GLU A 155 -1.60 -14.28 -13.06
CA GLU A 155 -2.50 -14.68 -11.96
C GLU A 155 -3.97 -14.69 -12.42
N LEU A 156 -4.41 -13.66 -13.14
CA LEU A 156 -5.79 -13.55 -13.62
C LEU A 156 -6.09 -14.52 -14.77
N GLN A 157 -5.13 -14.77 -15.66
CA GLN A 157 -5.26 -15.78 -16.70
C GLN A 157 -5.47 -17.17 -16.12
N LYS A 158 -4.66 -17.53 -15.11
CA LYS A 158 -4.83 -18.80 -14.39
C LYS A 158 -6.22 -18.87 -13.75
N ALA A 159 -6.65 -17.80 -13.07
CA ALA A 159 -7.99 -17.76 -12.49
C ALA A 159 -9.09 -17.92 -13.55
N ARG A 160 -8.92 -17.33 -14.75
CA ARG A 160 -9.84 -17.48 -15.87
C ARG A 160 -9.90 -18.92 -16.40
N ALA A 161 -8.75 -19.56 -16.57
CA ALA A 161 -8.66 -20.96 -16.97
C ALA A 161 -9.34 -21.89 -15.95
N ASP A 162 -9.26 -21.53 -14.66
CA ASP A 162 -9.90 -22.24 -13.55
C ASP A 162 -11.37 -21.82 -13.32
N TYR A 163 -11.98 -21.05 -14.24
CA TYR A 163 -13.35 -20.49 -14.12
C TYR A 163 -13.61 -19.72 -12.81
N SER A 164 -12.56 -19.12 -12.24
CA SER A 164 -12.56 -18.44 -10.94
C SER A 164 -12.14 -16.96 -11.01
N LEU A 165 -12.16 -16.37 -12.21
CA LEU A 165 -11.79 -14.97 -12.44
C LEU A 165 -12.64 -13.99 -11.61
N PRO A 166 -13.98 -14.10 -11.51
CA PRO A 166 -14.78 -13.20 -10.68
C PRO A 166 -14.32 -13.20 -9.21
N GLN A 167 -14.04 -14.39 -8.64
CA GLN A 167 -13.57 -14.49 -7.26
C GLN A 167 -12.14 -13.94 -7.10
N ALA A 168 -11.30 -14.01 -8.14
CA ALA A 168 -9.98 -13.37 -8.13
C ALA A 168 -10.09 -11.84 -8.12
N LEU A 169 -10.98 -11.27 -8.93
CA LEU A 169 -11.25 -9.82 -8.95
C LEU A 169 -11.82 -9.33 -7.61
N GLU A 170 -12.76 -10.06 -7.01
CA GLU A 170 -13.28 -9.75 -5.66
C GLU A 170 -12.21 -9.84 -4.57
N ARG A 171 -11.26 -10.77 -4.69
CA ARG A 171 -10.11 -10.85 -3.79
C ARG A 171 -9.24 -9.60 -3.89
N LEU A 172 -9.04 -9.07 -5.09
CA LEU A 172 -8.29 -7.84 -5.33
C LEU A 172 -9.00 -6.58 -4.80
N ASP A 173 -10.33 -6.59 -4.71
CA ASP A 173 -11.13 -5.48 -4.14
C ASP A 173 -10.94 -5.27 -2.63
N ARG A 174 -10.32 -6.24 -1.94
CA ARG A 174 -9.87 -6.08 -0.54
C ARG A 174 -8.80 -5.00 -0.39
N TYR A 175 -8.15 -4.63 -1.48
CA TYR A 175 -7.18 -3.55 -1.55
C TYR A 175 -7.81 -2.34 -2.24
N PRO A 176 -8.14 -1.26 -1.50
CA PRO A 176 -8.54 0.02 -2.07
C PRO A 176 -7.61 0.51 -3.18
N LEU A 177 -6.30 0.27 -3.05
CA LEU A 177 -5.29 0.63 -4.03
C LEU A 177 -4.51 -0.60 -4.51
N LEU A 178 -4.49 -0.80 -5.83
CA LEU A 178 -3.53 -1.70 -6.49
C LEU A 178 -2.48 -0.88 -7.23
N LEU A 179 -1.22 -1.16 -6.98
CA LEU A 179 -0.10 -0.68 -7.79
C LEU A 179 0.20 -1.73 -8.85
N ILE A 180 -0.02 -1.37 -10.12
CA ILE A 180 0.32 -2.16 -11.31
C ILE A 180 1.55 -1.51 -11.95
N ASP A 181 2.72 -2.12 -11.75
CA ASP A 181 3.98 -1.58 -12.23
C ASP A 181 4.31 -2.10 -13.63
N ASP A 182 4.76 -1.20 -14.50
CA ASP A 182 5.33 -1.47 -15.82
C ASP A 182 4.32 -2.17 -16.78
N ILE A 183 3.13 -1.57 -16.94
CA ILE A 183 2.04 -2.11 -17.76
C ILE A 183 2.39 -2.28 -19.25
N GLY A 184 3.33 -1.47 -19.75
CA GLY A 184 3.77 -1.51 -21.15
C GLY A 184 4.57 -2.75 -21.54
N TYR A 185 4.86 -3.65 -20.60
CA TYR A 185 5.53 -4.93 -20.88
C TYR A 185 4.55 -6.11 -21.02
N VAL A 186 3.25 -5.90 -20.84
CA VAL A 186 2.22 -6.90 -21.12
C VAL A 186 2.16 -7.13 -22.64
N GLN A 187 2.16 -8.38 -23.09
CA GLN A 187 2.14 -8.66 -24.52
C GLN A 187 0.74 -8.51 -25.08
N ARG A 188 0.67 -8.21 -26.39
CA ARG A 188 -0.56 -8.19 -27.17
C ARG A 188 -1.05 -9.60 -27.48
N ASP A 189 -1.37 -10.38 -26.45
CA ASP A 189 -2.11 -11.63 -26.59
C ASP A 189 -3.57 -11.40 -26.17
N GLU A 190 -4.51 -11.85 -27.00
CA GLU A 190 -5.95 -11.72 -26.74
C GLU A 190 -6.34 -12.31 -25.37
N GLN A 191 -5.63 -13.35 -24.92
CA GLN A 191 -5.83 -13.93 -23.60
C GLN A 191 -5.22 -13.09 -22.47
N GLU A 192 -4.11 -12.38 -22.71
CA GLU A 192 -3.42 -11.53 -21.72
C GLU A 192 -4.15 -10.20 -21.50
N SER A 193 -4.51 -9.52 -22.59
CA SER A 193 -5.08 -8.18 -22.50
C SER A 193 -6.54 -8.17 -22.05
N SER A 194 -7.28 -9.25 -22.29
CA SER A 194 -8.69 -9.35 -21.89
C SER A 194 -8.87 -9.41 -20.37
N VAL A 195 -8.00 -10.13 -19.64
CA VAL A 195 -8.09 -10.17 -18.16
C VAL A 195 -7.70 -8.83 -17.54
N LEU A 196 -6.77 -8.09 -18.16
CA LEU A 196 -6.41 -6.75 -17.73
C LEU A 196 -7.56 -5.76 -17.98
N PHE A 197 -8.24 -5.86 -19.13
CA PHE A 197 -9.44 -5.09 -19.42
C PHE A 197 -10.55 -5.36 -18.40
N GLU A 198 -10.83 -6.63 -18.11
CA GLU A 198 -11.83 -7.03 -17.12
C GLU A 198 -11.51 -6.46 -15.72
N LEU A 199 -10.23 -6.45 -15.31
CA LEU A 199 -9.82 -5.82 -14.06
C LEU A 199 -10.10 -4.31 -14.05
N ILE A 200 -9.75 -3.60 -15.13
CA ILE A 200 -10.00 -2.15 -15.25
C ILE A 200 -11.50 -1.87 -15.17
N CYS A 201 -12.32 -2.61 -15.92
CA CYS A 201 -13.77 -2.49 -15.87
C CYS A 201 -14.35 -2.82 -14.49
N HIS A 202 -13.83 -3.85 -13.82
CA HIS A 202 -14.31 -4.26 -12.50
C HIS A 202 -14.07 -3.19 -11.44
N ARG A 203 -12.96 -2.45 -11.54
CA ARG A 203 -12.54 -1.45 -10.55
C ARG A 203 -12.98 -0.03 -10.87
N TYR A 204 -13.35 0.25 -12.11
CA TYR A 204 -13.89 1.53 -12.54
C TYR A 204 -14.98 2.05 -11.58
N GLU A 205 -14.82 3.30 -11.10
CA GLU A 205 -15.69 3.98 -10.11
C GLU A 205 -15.87 3.24 -8.75
N ARG A 206 -15.12 2.17 -8.49
CA ARG A 206 -15.24 1.35 -7.27
C ARG A 206 -13.97 1.33 -6.43
N ARG A 207 -12.82 1.25 -7.09
CA ARG A 207 -11.51 1.06 -6.46
C ARG A 207 -10.41 1.66 -7.33
N SER A 208 -9.37 2.17 -6.69
CA SER A 208 -8.29 2.87 -7.39
C SER A 208 -7.23 1.93 -7.95
N LEU A 209 -6.65 2.34 -9.07
CA LEU A 209 -5.45 1.78 -9.69
C LEU A 209 -4.35 2.85 -9.73
N LEU A 210 -3.15 2.47 -9.32
CA LEU A 210 -1.93 3.24 -9.52
C LEU A 210 -1.07 2.50 -10.54
N ILE A 211 -0.92 3.05 -11.74
CA ILE A 211 -0.28 2.38 -12.86
C ILE A 211 0.99 3.13 -13.25
N THR A 212 2.07 2.40 -13.49
CA THR A 212 3.27 2.96 -14.13
C THR A 212 3.38 2.45 -15.56
N ALA A 213 3.74 3.35 -16.48
CA ALA A 213 3.88 3.05 -17.89
C ALA A 213 5.11 3.77 -18.47
N ASN A 214 5.84 3.07 -19.32
CA ASN A 214 6.99 3.60 -20.05
C ASN A 214 6.61 4.28 -21.38
N GLN A 215 5.39 4.07 -21.85
CA GLN A 215 4.85 4.60 -23.09
C GLN A 215 3.53 5.36 -22.84
N PRO A 216 3.22 6.40 -23.63
CA PRO A 216 1.96 7.13 -23.55
C PRO A 216 0.77 6.28 -24.02
N PHE A 217 -0.47 6.72 -23.75
CA PHE A 217 -1.68 6.01 -24.16
C PHE A 217 -1.79 5.73 -25.66
N THR A 218 -1.20 6.59 -26.49
CA THR A 218 -1.18 6.41 -27.96
C THR A 218 -0.45 5.15 -28.39
N ALA A 219 0.39 4.56 -27.53
CA ALA A 219 1.09 3.30 -27.78
C ALA A 219 0.38 2.08 -27.17
N TRP A 220 -0.75 2.26 -26.46
CA TRP A 220 -1.43 1.15 -25.78
C TRP A 220 -2.17 0.20 -26.74
N ASP A 221 -2.19 0.50 -28.04
CA ASP A 221 -2.56 -0.45 -29.09
C ASP A 221 -1.54 -1.62 -29.20
N GLU A 222 -0.36 -1.48 -28.61
CA GLU A 222 0.61 -2.58 -28.41
C GLU A 222 0.25 -3.47 -27.22
N ILE A 223 -0.66 -3.03 -26.34
CA ILE A 223 -1.06 -3.78 -25.14
C ILE A 223 -2.39 -4.50 -25.39
N PHE A 224 -3.36 -3.85 -26.04
CA PHE A 224 -4.68 -4.43 -26.28
C PHE A 224 -4.84 -4.92 -27.74
N PRO A 225 -5.52 -6.05 -27.97
CA PRO A 225 -5.62 -6.66 -29.30
C PRO A 225 -6.44 -5.82 -30.28
N SER A 226 -7.48 -5.12 -29.82
CA SER A 226 -8.34 -4.28 -30.64
C SER A 226 -8.31 -2.82 -30.18
N SER A 227 -8.28 -1.89 -31.15
CA SER A 227 -8.29 -0.45 -30.86
C SER A 227 -9.53 -0.02 -30.07
N SER A 228 -10.69 -0.66 -30.29
CA SER A 228 -11.89 -0.40 -29.50
C SER A 228 -11.73 -0.79 -28.03
N MET A 229 -11.05 -1.91 -27.73
CA MET A 229 -10.73 -2.30 -26.36
C MET A 229 -9.72 -1.33 -25.73
N THR A 230 -8.69 -0.90 -26.47
CA THR A 230 -7.74 0.13 -26.01
C THR A 230 -8.48 1.39 -25.57
N VAL A 231 -9.30 1.95 -26.45
CA VAL A 231 -10.05 3.18 -26.18
C VAL A 231 -10.96 3.01 -24.97
N ALA A 232 -11.67 1.89 -24.90
CA ALA A 232 -12.56 1.60 -23.77
C ALA A 232 -11.82 1.42 -22.43
N ALA A 233 -10.61 0.85 -22.44
CA ALA A 233 -9.77 0.70 -21.24
C ALA A 233 -9.23 2.04 -20.78
N VAL A 234 -8.67 2.81 -21.71
CA VAL A 234 -8.07 4.12 -21.44
C VAL A 234 -9.14 5.09 -20.93
N ASP A 235 -10.30 5.16 -21.58
CA ASP A 235 -11.43 6.02 -21.17
C ASP A 235 -11.79 5.81 -19.68
N ARG A 236 -11.93 4.54 -19.26
CA ARG A 236 -12.20 4.19 -17.86
C ARG A 236 -11.06 4.52 -16.91
N LEU A 237 -9.82 4.36 -17.35
CA LEU A 237 -8.67 4.72 -16.52
C LEU A 237 -8.56 6.23 -16.32
N VAL A 238 -8.86 7.02 -17.36
CA VAL A 238 -8.62 8.47 -17.36
C VAL A 238 -9.80 9.32 -16.88
N HIS A 239 -11.01 8.78 -16.84
CA HIS A 239 -12.21 9.54 -16.45
C HIS A 239 -12.08 10.19 -15.06
N HIS A 240 -11.55 9.46 -14.09
CA HIS A 240 -11.22 9.97 -12.76
C HIS A 240 -9.78 9.59 -12.42
N CYS A 241 -8.83 10.45 -12.78
CA CYS A 241 -7.42 10.15 -12.53
C CYS A 241 -6.54 11.37 -12.30
N HIS A 242 -5.39 11.09 -11.70
CA HIS A 242 -4.23 11.96 -11.58
C HIS A 242 -3.18 11.47 -12.56
N ILE A 243 -2.87 12.26 -13.59
CA ILE A 243 -1.87 11.89 -14.61
C ILE A 243 -0.60 12.68 -14.36
N VAL A 244 0.51 11.96 -14.23
CA VAL A 244 1.82 12.58 -14.02
C VAL A 244 2.80 12.06 -15.04
N GLU A 245 3.31 12.96 -15.85
CA GLU A 245 4.38 12.69 -16.79
C GLU A 245 5.73 13.10 -16.18
N ILE A 246 6.67 12.18 -16.18
CA ILE A 246 8.02 12.37 -15.65
C ILE A 246 8.98 12.48 -16.82
N SER A 247 9.65 13.61 -16.90
CA SER A 247 10.66 13.90 -17.92
C SER A 247 12.08 13.74 -17.37
N GLY A 248 13.06 13.60 -18.27
CA GLY A 248 14.48 13.64 -17.95
C GLY A 248 15.22 12.31 -18.07
N ASP A 249 16.52 12.36 -17.74
CA ASP A 249 17.43 11.22 -17.89
C ASP A 249 17.23 10.13 -16.83
N SER A 250 17.59 8.90 -17.20
CA SER A 250 17.51 7.72 -16.34
C SER A 250 18.42 7.84 -15.10
N HIS A 251 17.82 7.82 -13.90
CA HIS A 251 18.55 7.70 -12.62
C HIS A 251 19.43 6.46 -12.57
N ARG A 252 18.95 5.33 -13.14
CA ARG A 252 19.71 4.07 -13.17
C ARG A 252 21.02 4.22 -13.94
N ARG A 253 21.01 5.01 -15.01
CA ARG A 253 22.20 5.29 -15.82
C ARG A 253 23.17 6.20 -15.08
N ALA A 254 22.67 7.28 -14.48
CA ALA A 254 23.48 8.19 -13.67
C ALA A 254 24.16 7.48 -12.47
N ASP A 255 23.46 6.56 -11.79
CA ASP A 255 24.02 5.76 -10.70
C ASP A 255 25.07 4.76 -11.19
N ALA A 256 24.84 4.11 -12.35
CA ALA A 256 25.80 3.21 -12.96
C ALA A 256 27.09 3.94 -13.34
N ASP A 257 26.98 5.12 -13.94
CA ASP A 257 28.12 5.97 -14.34
C ASP A 257 28.90 6.47 -13.12
N ARG A 258 28.21 6.89 -12.05
CA ARG A 258 28.83 7.27 -10.77
C ARG A 258 29.60 6.11 -10.13
N ARG A 259 29.05 4.89 -10.16
CA ARG A 259 29.71 3.67 -9.65
C ARG A 259 30.93 3.29 -10.49
N ALA A 260 30.84 3.39 -11.82
CA ALA A 260 31.95 3.12 -12.73
C ALA A 260 33.09 4.15 -12.56
N GLY A 261 32.74 5.43 -12.37
CA GLY A 261 33.71 6.50 -12.09
C GLY A 261 34.44 6.36 -10.76
N ARG A 262 33.77 5.87 -9.70
CA ARG A 262 34.42 5.55 -8.41
C ARG A 262 35.41 4.39 -8.53
N ARG A 263 35.03 3.29 -9.20
CA ARG A 263 35.93 2.14 -9.42
C ARG A 263 37.20 2.50 -10.21
N ARG A 264 37.11 3.42 -11.18
CA ARG A 264 38.29 3.91 -11.93
C ARG A 264 39.24 4.78 -11.09
N LYS A 265 38.73 5.49 -10.09
CA LYS A 265 39.54 6.30 -9.15
C LYS A 265 40.19 5.49 -8.03
N GLU A 266 39.66 4.31 -7.73
CA GLU A 266 40.23 3.39 -6.72
C GLU A 266 41.32 2.46 -7.31
N GLN A 267 41.43 2.40 -8.64
CA GLN A 267 42.37 1.52 -9.37
C GLN A 267 43.49 2.28 -10.10
N GLY A 268 43.53 3.61 -10.03
CA GLY A 268 44.57 4.47 -10.61
C GLY A 268 45.19 5.33 -9.53
#